data_AF-A0A1G1JJH2-F1
#
_entry.id   AF-A0A1G1JJH2-F1
#
_cell.length_a   1.000
_cell.length_b   1.000
_cell.length_c   1.000
_cell.angle_alpha   90.00
_cell.angle_beta   90.00
_cell.angle_gamma   90.00
#
_symmetry.space_group_name_H-M   'P 1'
#
loop_
_entity.id
_entity.type
_entity.pdbx_description
1 polymer ?
#
loop_
_entity_poly.entity_id
_entity_poly.type
_entity_poly.pdbx_seq_one_letter_code
_entity_poly.pdbx_strand_id
1 'polypeptide(L)'
;MRSAFIGDPFNVLSRTLTIARTLASKSQVAIRAAQRAIHDGRCDSIKEGLRIELECFGEVCEKGEMKEALSAFKEKRKPIFKNE
;
A
#
# COMPACT_ATOMS: atom_id res chain seq x y z
N MET A 1 19.52 -3.42 22.97
CA MET A 1 18.95 -4.52 22.15
C MET A 1 19.60 -4.49 20.79
N ARG A 2 20.47 -5.45 20.47
CA ARG A 2 20.92 -5.64 19.07
C ARG A 2 19.76 -6.28 18.32
N SER A 3 19.12 -5.53 17.44
CA SER A 3 18.16 -6.06 16.49
C SER A 3 18.86 -7.16 15.71
N ALA A 4 18.53 -8.42 15.99
CA ALA A 4 18.99 -9.52 15.17
C ALA A 4 18.48 -9.27 13.75
N PHE A 5 19.37 -9.30 12.77
CA PHE A 5 18.99 -9.20 11.38
C PHE A 5 18.15 -10.44 11.04
N ILE A 6 16.83 -10.27 10.87
CA ILE A 6 15.92 -11.38 10.55
C ILE A 6 16.03 -11.65 9.04
N GLY A 7 16.94 -12.54 8.64
CA GLY A 7 17.10 -13.00 7.26
C GLY A 7 18.51 -13.52 6.95
N ASP A 8 18.62 -14.31 5.87
CA ASP A 8 19.92 -14.70 5.31
C ASP A 8 20.65 -13.47 4.74
N PRO A 9 21.84 -13.10 5.26
CA PRO A 9 22.62 -11.95 4.78
C PRO A 9 22.90 -11.98 3.27
N PHE A 10 22.98 -13.17 2.67
CA PHE A 10 23.22 -13.33 1.23
C PHE A 10 21.96 -13.10 0.38
N ASN A 11 20.77 -13.08 0.99
CA ASN A 11 19.48 -12.92 0.29
C ASN A 11 18.82 -11.54 0.50
N VAL A 12 19.45 -10.65 1.25
CA VAL A 12 18.85 -9.34 1.61
C VAL A 12 18.49 -8.52 0.37
N LEU A 13 19.42 -8.42 -0.58
CA LEU A 13 19.23 -7.63 -1.78
C LEU A 13 18.11 -8.22 -2.66
N SER A 14 18.15 -9.53 -2.91
CA SER A 14 17.11 -10.21 -3.70
C SER A 14 15.74 -10.08 -3.07
N ARG A 15 15.64 -10.22 -1.75
CA ARG A 15 14.38 -10.06 -1.03
C ARG A 15 13.87 -8.61 -1.08
N THR A 16 14.75 -7.64 -0.89
CA THR A 16 14.42 -6.20 -0.98
C THR A 16 13.89 -5.85 -2.36
N LEU A 17 14.56 -6.28 -3.42
CA LEU A 17 14.12 -6.03 -4.80
C LEU A 17 12.78 -6.70 -5.11
N THR A 18 12.52 -7.87 -4.54
CA THR A 18 11.23 -8.56 -4.69
C THR A 18 10.09 -7.74 -4.07
N ILE A 19 10.30 -7.23 -2.86
CA ILE A 19 9.31 -6.37 -2.18
C ILE A 19 9.13 -5.06 -2.95
N ALA A 20 10.22 -4.41 -3.36
CA ALA A 20 10.17 -3.15 -4.10
C ALA A 20 9.42 -3.29 -5.43
N ARG A 21 9.66 -4.36 -6.20
CA ARG A 21 8.90 -4.66 -7.42
C ARG A 21 7.43 -4.94 -7.15
N THR A 22 7.13 -5.61 -6.04
CA THR A 22 5.74 -5.86 -5.63
C THR A 22 5.03 -4.55 -5.33
N LEU A 23 5.66 -3.64 -4.58
CA LEU A 23 5.11 -2.31 -4.28
C LEU A 23 4.94 -1.47 -5.56
N ALA A 24 5.96 -1.46 -6.43
CA ALA A 24 5.91 -0.73 -7.70
C ALA A 24 4.83 -1.23 -8.67
N SER A 25 4.33 -2.46 -8.47
CA SER A 25 3.21 -3.02 -9.24
C SER A 25 1.82 -2.63 -8.71
N LYS A 26 1.73 -1.87 -7.60
CA LYS A 26 0.46 -1.40 -7.02
C LYS A 26 0.24 0.08 -7.34
N SER A 27 -0.99 0.53 -7.10
CA SER A 27 -1.35 1.95 -7.12
C SER A 27 -0.47 2.74 -6.15
N GLN A 28 0.25 3.75 -6.66
CA GLN A 28 1.05 4.63 -5.81
C GLN A 28 0.17 5.47 -4.88
N VAL A 29 -1.00 5.91 -5.37
CA VAL A 29 -1.99 6.63 -4.56
C VAL A 29 -2.40 5.77 -3.37
N ALA A 30 -2.76 4.50 -3.61
CA ALA A 30 -3.17 3.58 -2.55
C ALA A 30 -2.05 3.29 -1.55
N ILE A 31 -0.80 3.13 -2.01
CA ILE A 31 0.34 2.92 -1.10
C ILE A 31 0.55 4.14 -0.20
N ARG A 32 0.53 5.36 -0.77
CA ARG A 32 0.71 6.60 0.01
C ARG A 32 -0.42 6.79 1.01
N ALA A 33 -1.67 6.59 0.59
CA ALA A 33 -2.84 6.67 1.44
C ALA A 33 -2.78 5.63 2.59
N ALA A 34 -2.37 4.39 2.30
CA ALA A 34 -2.20 3.36 3.32
C ALA A 34 -1.09 3.73 4.33
N GLN A 35 0.05 4.25 3.86
CA GLN A 35 1.11 4.74 4.73
C GLN A 35 0.62 5.86 5.65
N ARG A 36 -0.09 6.85 5.09
CA ARG A 36 -0.71 7.94 5.86
C ARG A 36 -1.67 7.41 6.91
N ALA A 37 -2.60 6.52 6.53
CA ALA A 37 -3.55 5.91 7.45
C ALA A 37 -2.85 5.17 8.61
N ILE A 38 -1.75 4.45 8.34
CA ILE A 38 -0.98 3.73 9.36
C ILE A 38 -0.24 4.70 10.30
N HIS A 39 0.41 5.72 9.75
CA HIS A 39 1.21 6.66 10.54
C HIS A 39 0.34 7.62 11.36
N ASP A 40 -0.65 8.22 10.70
CA ASP A 40 -1.50 9.26 11.31
C ASP A 40 -2.64 8.64 12.11
N GLY A 41 -3.13 7.46 11.72
CA GLY A 41 -4.20 6.73 12.42
C GLY A 41 -3.78 6.12 13.75
N ARG A 42 -2.50 6.27 14.14
CA ARG A 42 -1.96 5.83 15.43
C ARG A 42 -2.34 6.83 16.54
N CYS A 43 -3.63 7.01 16.75
CA CYS A 43 -4.20 7.93 17.74
C CYS A 43 -4.54 7.23 19.07
N ASP A 44 -4.84 8.02 20.10
CA ASP A 44 -5.26 7.52 21.42
C ASP A 44 -6.61 6.79 21.40
N SER A 45 -7.44 7.03 20.38
CA SER A 45 -8.72 6.33 20.21
C SER A 45 -8.84 5.69 18.83
N ILE A 46 -9.45 4.51 18.81
CA ILE A 46 -9.78 3.78 17.57
C ILE A 46 -10.72 4.61 16.68
N LYS A 47 -11.63 5.38 17.28
CA LYS A 47 -12.58 6.21 16.55
C LYS A 47 -11.87 7.23 15.66
N GLU A 48 -10.80 7.86 16.16
CA GLU A 48 -10.03 8.82 15.39
C GLU A 48 -9.22 8.14 14.29
N GLY A 49 -8.60 6.99 14.59
CA GLY A 49 -7.91 6.19 13.59
C GLY A 49 -8.82 5.77 12.42
N LEU A 50 -10.04 5.32 12.72
CA LEU A 50 -11.05 4.97 11.71
C LEU A 50 -11.50 6.18 10.87
N ARG A 51 -11.58 7.38 11.47
CA ARG A 51 -11.89 8.61 10.73
C ARG A 51 -10.81 8.91 9.69
N ILE A 52 -9.54 8.79 10.08
CA ILE A 52 -8.38 9.01 9.21
C ILE A 52 -8.33 7.94 8.11
N GLU A 53 -8.58 6.67 8.45
CA GLU A 53 -8.65 5.58 7.47
C GLU A 53 -9.73 5.85 6.42
N LEU A 54 -10.92 6.30 6.83
CA LEU A 54 -12.02 6.61 5.93
C LEU A 54 -11.68 7.76 4.96
N GLU A 55 -10.99 8.79 5.45
CA GLU A 55 -10.52 9.91 4.63
C GLU A 55 -9.52 9.44 3.56
N CYS A 56 -8.49 8.69 3.97
CA CYS A 56 -7.51 8.09 3.07
C CYS A 56 -8.16 7.16 2.04
N PHE A 57 -9.18 6.39 2.45
CA PHE A 57 -9.92 5.52 1.55
C PHE A 57 -10.69 6.32 0.49
N GLY A 58 -11.34 7.41 0.89
CA GLY A 58 -12.04 8.33 -0.02
C GLY A 58 -11.12 8.88 -1.12
N GLU A 59 -9.92 9.34 -0.75
CA GLU A 59 -8.92 9.84 -1.71
C GLU A 59 -8.55 8.80 -2.78
N VAL A 60 -8.42 7.53 -2.39
CA VAL A 60 -8.12 6.42 -3.32
C VAL A 60 -9.28 6.17 -4.28
N CYS A 61 -10.53 6.25 -3.80
CA CYS A 61 -11.71 6.05 -4.61
C CYS A 61 -11.87 7.10 -5.72
N GLU A 62 -11.46 8.35 -5.47
CA GLU A 62 -11.59 9.45 -6.41
C GLU A 62 -10.60 9.39 -7.59
N LYS A 63 -9.43 8.80 -7.39
CA LYS A 63 -8.30 8.82 -8.35
C LYS A 63 -8.44 7.85 -9.53
N GLY A 64 -9.58 7.18 -9.70
CA GLY A 64 -9.88 6.35 -10.87
C GLY A 64 -9.12 5.00 -10.95
N GLU A 65 -7.97 4.87 -10.29
CA GLU A 65 -7.20 3.62 -10.22
C GLU A 65 -7.99 2.47 -9.58
N MET A 66 -8.93 2.78 -8.68
CA MET A 66 -9.87 1.81 -8.13
C MET A 66 -10.74 1.17 -9.22
N LYS A 67 -11.18 1.94 -10.23
CA LYS A 67 -12.01 1.40 -11.33
C LYS A 67 -11.24 0.37 -12.14
N GLU A 68 -9.97 0.65 -12.44
CA GLU A 68 -9.09 -0.30 -13.11
C GLU A 68 -8.84 -1.55 -12.26
N ALA A 69 -8.59 -1.39 -10.95
CA ALA A 69 -8.43 -2.54 -10.05
C ALA A 69 -9.67 -3.45 -10.06
N LEU A 70 -10.87 -2.88 -10.01
CA LEU A 70 -12.13 -3.62 -10.05
C LEU A 70 -12.37 -4.26 -11.43
N SER A 71 -12.08 -3.54 -12.53
CA SER A 71 -12.21 -4.08 -13.89
C SER A 71 -11.26 -5.25 -14.11
N ALA A 72 -9.99 -5.09 -13.75
CA ALA A 72 -8.98 -6.13 -13.87
C ALA A 72 -9.33 -7.36 -13.03
N PHE A 73 -9.86 -7.17 -11.80
CA PHE A 73 -10.35 -8.26 -10.97
C PHE A 73 -11.49 -9.02 -11.65
N LYS A 74 -12.49 -8.29 -12.16
CA LYS A 74 -13.64 -8.88 -12.88
C LYS A 74 -13.20 -9.64 -14.14
N GLU A 75 -12.20 -9.12 -14.85
CA GLU A 75 -11.64 -9.70 -16.07
C GLU A 75 -10.55 -10.77 -15.80
N LYS A 76 -10.22 -11.04 -14.53
CA LYS A 76 -9.16 -11.97 -14.11
C LYS A 76 -7.79 -11.69 -14.75
N ARG A 77 -7.47 -10.41 -14.95
CA ARG A 77 -6.17 -9.95 -15.44
C ARG A 77 -5.45 -9.13 -14.38
N LYS A 78 -4.16 -8.82 -14.62
CA LYS A 78 -3.43 -7.88 -13.76
C LYS A 78 -3.87 -6.44 -14.05
N PRO A 79 -4.07 -5.60 -13.03
CA PRO A 79 -4.37 -4.19 -13.22
C PRO A 79 -3.15 -3.43 -13.73
N ILE A 80 -3.39 -2.37 -14.51
CA ILE A 80 -2.38 -1.45 -15.02
C ILE A 80 -2.62 -0.07 -14.39
N PHE A 81 -1.86 0.24 -13.34
CA PHE A 81 -1.91 1.53 -12.67
C PHE A 81 -1.07 2.55 -13.42
N LYS A 82 -1.62 3.75 -13.67
CA LYS A 82 -0.96 4.77 -14.50
C LYS A 82 0.03 5.66 -13.72
N ASN A 83 0.11 5.53 -12.40
CA ASN A 83 1.04 6.30 -11.55
C ASN A 83 0.94 7.82 -11.79
N GLU A 84 -0.27 8.33 -11.97
CA GLU A 84 -0.56 9.77 -12.07
C GLU A 84 -0.71 10.43 -10.70
#